data_AF-A0A1M5ALJ8-F1
#
_entry.id   AF-A0A1M5ALJ8-F1
#
_cell.length_a   1.000
_cell.length_b   1.000
_cell.length_c   1.000
_cell.angle_alpha   90.00
_cell.angle_beta   90.00
_cell.angle_gamma   90.00
#
_symmetry.space_group_name_H-M   'P 1'
#
loop_
_entity.id
_entity.type
_entity.pdbx_description
1 polymer ?
#
loop_
_entity_poly.entity_id
_entity_poly.type
_entity_poly.pdbx_seq_one_letter_code
_entity_poly.pdbx_strand_id
1 'polypeptide(L)'
;MLKNNLVSWRVGEDYKYTSSASIDDLRIIRALLIGYSVFGDKEYFNLAKRIIASVKKYECRNGFLVDYYDGYTKSGTITLSYIDLYTINLISNYELSFKSIYENSRWVLENGKIEGTPFFRNKYNLRTKQYSGEYKVDMLQNAIVVEHLAEDNIFYMDFIKFIKSEIEKKGAVYSEYYIRDLKPASRIESTAIYATLARVALYYRDVDLYNMLINRMLKLQCKNRLSPIYGAFGNEANLYAHSFDNLNALLALRMGGCYIVKEDNN
;
A
#
# COMPACT_ATOMS: atom_id res chain seq x y z
N MET A 1 -4.00 -9.64 19.27
CA MET A 1 -2.61 -10.07 18.98
C MET A 1 -2.45 -11.57 19.11
N LEU A 2 -1.41 -12.11 18.50
CA LEU A 2 -0.92 -13.48 18.62
C LEU A 2 -0.05 -13.65 19.89
N LYS A 3 0.25 -14.89 20.26
CA LYS A 3 1.11 -15.19 21.43
C LYS A 3 2.52 -14.59 21.30
N ASN A 4 2.97 -14.38 20.07
CA ASN A 4 4.26 -13.78 19.75
C ASN A 4 4.18 -12.25 19.56
N ASN A 5 3.08 -11.59 19.97
CA ASN A 5 2.80 -10.16 19.79
C ASN A 5 2.69 -9.62 18.35
N LEU A 6 2.79 -10.47 17.32
CA LEU A 6 2.37 -10.07 15.99
C LEU A 6 0.83 -9.94 15.93
N VAL A 7 0.35 -9.24 14.93
CA VAL A 7 -1.09 -9.13 14.66
C VAL A 7 -1.53 -10.30 13.78
N SER A 8 -2.67 -10.88 14.11
CA SER A 8 -3.27 -11.90 13.26
C SER A 8 -3.80 -11.23 12.00
N TRP A 9 -3.45 -11.75 10.82
CA TRP A 9 -3.91 -11.15 9.55
C TRP A 9 -5.45 -11.18 9.41
N ARG A 10 -6.14 -12.06 10.13
CA ARG A 10 -7.60 -12.13 10.13
C ARG A 10 -8.17 -12.71 11.43
N VAL A 11 -9.19 -12.02 11.94
CA VAL A 11 -10.01 -12.43 13.08
C VAL A 11 -11.47 -12.43 12.65
N GLY A 12 -12.23 -13.42 13.10
CA GLY A 12 -13.70 -13.44 13.05
C GLY A 12 -14.27 -13.68 14.43
N GLU A 13 -15.59 -13.82 14.54
CA GLU A 13 -16.28 -14.00 15.83
C GLU A 13 -15.71 -15.19 16.62
N ASP A 14 -15.54 -16.34 15.95
CA ASP A 14 -15.10 -17.58 16.60
C ASP A 14 -13.71 -18.06 16.16
N TYR A 15 -12.98 -17.27 15.37
CA TYR A 15 -11.67 -17.69 14.87
C TYR A 15 -10.64 -16.57 14.85
N LYS A 16 -9.38 -16.98 14.98
CA LYS A 16 -8.20 -16.13 14.83
C LYS A 16 -7.12 -16.94 14.15
N TYR A 17 -6.65 -16.48 13.00
CA TYR A 17 -5.54 -17.13 12.32
C TYR A 17 -4.26 -17.00 13.14
N THR A 18 -3.38 -18.00 13.08
CA THR A 18 -2.09 -17.99 13.78
C THR A 18 -0.97 -17.31 12.99
N SER A 19 -1.25 -16.93 11.74
CA SER A 19 -0.32 -16.25 10.85
C SER A 19 -0.46 -14.73 10.91
N SER A 20 0.60 -14.06 10.50
CA SER A 20 0.77 -12.60 10.41
C SER A 20 0.93 -12.16 8.96
N ALA A 21 1.02 -10.87 8.72
CA ALA A 21 1.42 -10.29 7.45
C ALA A 21 2.16 -8.99 7.72
N SER A 22 3.40 -8.87 7.25
CA SER A 22 4.28 -7.77 7.65
C SER A 22 3.75 -6.41 7.22
N ILE A 23 3.03 -6.33 6.10
CA ILE A 23 2.36 -5.09 5.66
C ILE A 23 1.32 -4.60 6.69
N ASP A 24 0.61 -5.51 7.36
CA ASP A 24 -0.41 -5.16 8.35
C ASP A 24 0.25 -4.78 9.67
N ASP A 25 1.27 -5.54 10.10
CA ASP A 25 2.05 -5.23 11.29
C ASP A 25 2.75 -3.86 11.17
N LEU A 26 3.37 -3.56 10.02
CA LEU A 26 3.96 -2.24 9.73
C LEU A 26 2.91 -1.13 9.73
N ARG A 27 1.76 -1.32 9.08
CA ARG A 27 0.68 -0.31 9.07
C ARG A 27 0.18 0.01 10.47
N ILE A 28 0.06 -1.00 11.33
CA ILE A 28 -0.34 -0.83 12.73
C ILE A 28 0.76 -0.14 13.55
N ILE A 29 2.03 -0.52 13.37
CA ILE A 29 3.16 0.16 14.01
C ILE A 29 3.16 1.65 13.65
N ARG A 30 3.02 1.98 12.35
CA ARG A 30 2.95 3.38 11.89
C ARG A 30 1.85 4.14 12.60
N ALA A 31 0.63 3.60 12.62
CA ALA A 31 -0.52 4.24 13.26
C ALA A 31 -0.30 4.46 14.76
N LEU A 32 0.31 3.50 15.47
CA LEU A 32 0.62 3.62 16.90
C LEU A 32 1.71 4.66 17.18
N LEU A 33 2.77 4.71 16.37
CA LEU A 33 3.84 5.70 16.52
C LEU A 33 3.34 7.13 16.23
N ILE A 34 2.50 7.31 15.21
CA ILE A 34 1.83 8.59 14.94
C ILE A 34 0.82 8.92 16.05
N GLY A 35 0.04 7.95 16.53
CA GLY A 35 -0.88 8.14 17.65
C GLY A 35 -0.16 8.60 18.91
N TYR A 36 1.00 8.01 19.21
CA TYR A 36 1.85 8.47 20.31
C TYR A 36 2.32 9.92 20.12
N SER A 37 2.77 10.30 18.93
CA SER A 37 3.26 11.67 18.69
C SER A 37 2.14 12.72 18.76
N VAL A 38 0.92 12.36 18.37
CA VAL A 38 -0.25 13.25 18.38
C VAL A 38 -0.90 13.35 19.76
N PHE A 39 -1.08 12.23 20.46
CA PHE A 39 -1.85 12.17 21.71
C PHE A 39 -1.01 12.13 22.98
N GLY A 40 0.30 11.85 22.88
CA GLY A 40 1.20 11.75 24.02
C GLY A 40 0.98 10.51 24.92
N ASP A 41 0.06 9.62 24.56
CA ASP A 41 -0.25 8.42 25.33
C ASP A 41 0.82 7.33 25.11
N LYS A 42 1.58 7.05 26.17
CA LYS A 42 2.68 6.07 26.16
C LYS A 42 2.21 4.64 25.88
N GLU A 43 0.94 4.30 26.06
CA GLU A 43 0.44 2.97 25.74
C GLU A 43 0.53 2.65 24.24
N TYR A 44 0.34 3.65 23.37
CA TYR A 44 0.56 3.48 21.93
C TYR A 44 2.03 3.14 21.62
N PHE A 45 2.96 3.87 22.23
CA PHE A 45 4.39 3.64 22.04
C PHE A 45 4.82 2.28 22.61
N ASN A 46 4.34 1.92 23.80
CA ASN A 46 4.62 0.63 24.44
C ASN A 46 4.12 -0.53 23.58
N LEU A 47 2.92 -0.41 23.01
CA LEU A 47 2.37 -1.40 22.08
C LEU A 47 3.19 -1.47 20.79
N ALA A 48 3.53 -0.33 20.18
CA ALA A 48 4.37 -0.28 18.99
C ALA A 48 5.71 -0.99 19.22
N LYS A 49 6.39 -0.72 20.34
CA LYS A 49 7.64 -1.38 20.71
C LYS A 49 7.53 -2.90 20.81
N ARG A 50 6.42 -3.41 21.37
CA ARG A 50 6.18 -4.87 21.44
C ARG A 50 6.04 -5.47 20.05
N ILE A 51 5.30 -4.82 19.15
CA ILE A 51 5.11 -5.32 17.78
C ILE A 51 6.42 -5.21 16.99
N ILE A 52 7.16 -4.10 17.08
CA ILE A 52 8.48 -3.90 16.43
C ILE A 52 9.45 -5.03 16.80
N ALA A 53 9.55 -5.36 18.10
CA ALA A 53 10.41 -6.45 18.56
C ALA A 53 10.02 -7.80 17.94
N SER A 54 8.72 -8.03 17.74
CA SER A 54 8.19 -9.24 17.12
C SER A 54 8.37 -9.27 15.61
N VAL A 55 8.15 -8.17 14.90
CA VAL A 55 8.45 -8.04 13.46
C VAL A 55 9.93 -8.37 13.22
N LYS A 56 10.85 -7.76 13.98
CA LYS A 56 12.28 -8.06 13.91
C LYS A 56 12.58 -9.55 14.11
N LYS A 57 11.93 -10.17 15.10
CA LYS A 57 12.20 -11.56 15.46
C LYS A 57 11.59 -12.57 14.49
N TYR A 58 10.38 -12.33 14.00
CA TYR A 58 9.56 -13.32 13.31
C TYR A 58 9.35 -13.02 11.83
N GLU A 59 9.44 -11.76 11.41
CA GLU A 59 9.19 -11.32 10.03
C GLU A 59 10.42 -10.73 9.35
N CYS A 60 11.57 -10.70 10.02
CA CYS A 60 12.84 -10.40 9.38
C CYS A 60 13.73 -11.64 9.25
N ARG A 61 14.37 -11.82 8.10
CA ARG A 61 15.36 -12.89 7.82
C ARG A 61 16.59 -12.28 7.15
N ASN A 62 17.76 -12.46 7.76
CA ASN A 62 19.05 -11.98 7.24
C ASN A 62 19.04 -10.48 6.89
N GLY A 63 18.37 -9.66 7.69
CA GLY A 63 18.24 -8.22 7.45
C GLY A 63 17.17 -7.84 6.41
N PHE A 64 16.39 -8.77 5.89
CA PHE A 64 15.25 -8.47 4.99
C PHE A 64 13.92 -8.67 5.72
N LEU A 65 12.98 -7.76 5.51
CA LEU A 65 11.57 -7.98 5.87
C LEU A 65 10.94 -8.97 4.89
N VAL A 66 10.26 -10.00 5.39
CA VAL A 66 9.56 -11.02 4.59
C VAL A 66 8.04 -10.91 4.75
N ASP A 67 7.28 -11.59 3.89
CA ASP A 67 5.81 -11.41 3.81
C ASP A 67 5.05 -11.70 5.10
N TYR A 68 5.43 -12.76 5.83
CA TYR A 68 4.68 -13.26 6.98
C TYR A 68 5.51 -14.20 7.87
N TYR A 69 4.97 -14.43 9.07
CA TYR A 69 5.25 -15.58 9.92
C TYR A 69 3.96 -16.39 10.15
N ASP A 70 3.99 -17.71 9.92
CA ASP A 70 2.81 -18.58 9.98
C ASP A 70 2.53 -19.22 11.35
N GLY A 71 3.41 -18.98 12.34
CA GLY A 71 3.42 -19.66 13.64
C GLY A 71 4.55 -20.69 13.78
N TYR A 72 5.18 -21.08 12.68
CA TYR A 72 6.27 -22.05 12.62
C TYR A 72 7.47 -21.48 11.87
N THR A 73 7.26 -20.94 10.68
CA THR A 73 8.30 -20.50 9.76
C THR A 73 8.06 -19.09 9.22
N LYS A 74 9.15 -18.41 8.88
CA LYS A 74 9.14 -17.13 8.18
C LYS A 74 9.10 -17.37 6.67
N SER A 75 8.36 -16.53 5.95
CA SER A 75 8.33 -16.56 4.49
C SER A 75 9.74 -16.50 3.87
N GLY A 76 9.89 -17.16 2.72
CA GLY A 76 11.10 -17.06 1.87
C GLY A 76 10.98 -16.00 0.77
N THR A 77 9.87 -15.27 0.74
CA THR A 77 9.54 -14.26 -0.27
C THR A 77 9.27 -12.91 0.37
N ILE A 78 9.47 -11.89 -0.46
CA ILE A 78 9.13 -10.50 -0.18
C ILE A 78 8.24 -10.02 -1.32
N THR A 79 7.03 -9.63 -1.02
CA THR A 79 6.11 -8.95 -1.92
C THR A 79 6.44 -7.47 -1.85
N LEU A 80 6.74 -6.85 -2.98
CA LEU A 80 7.32 -5.50 -2.99
C LEU A 80 6.37 -4.47 -2.37
N SER A 81 5.07 -4.61 -2.59
CA SER A 81 4.05 -3.75 -1.97
C SER A 81 3.93 -3.87 -0.45
N TYR A 82 4.55 -4.88 0.17
CA TYR A 82 4.60 -5.03 1.62
C TYR A 82 5.72 -4.18 2.25
N ILE A 83 6.63 -3.65 1.42
CA ILE A 83 7.76 -2.84 1.87
C ILE A 83 7.30 -1.39 2.06
N ASP A 84 6.86 -1.10 3.27
CA ASP A 84 6.60 0.27 3.73
C ASP A 84 7.91 0.92 4.20
N LEU A 85 8.64 1.58 3.28
CA LEU A 85 9.93 2.22 3.57
C LEU A 85 9.85 3.27 4.66
N TYR A 86 8.86 4.16 4.58
CA TYR A 86 8.70 5.23 5.55
C TYR A 86 8.52 4.69 6.97
N THR A 87 7.73 3.62 7.15
CA THR A 87 7.55 3.00 8.46
C THR A 87 8.82 2.33 8.94
N ILE A 88 9.52 1.59 8.07
CA ILE A 88 10.79 0.94 8.44
C ILE A 88 11.81 2.00 8.88
N ASN A 89 11.90 3.13 8.16
CA ASN A 89 12.75 4.26 8.51
C ASN A 89 12.33 4.90 9.85
N LEU A 90 11.02 5.12 10.05
CA LEU A 90 10.46 5.65 11.29
C LEU A 90 10.81 4.75 12.50
N ILE A 91 10.70 3.43 12.35
CA ILE A 91 11.09 2.44 13.37
C ILE A 91 12.58 2.55 13.70
N SER A 92 13.43 2.86 12.73
CA SER A 92 14.89 2.93 12.91
C SER A 92 15.33 3.99 13.93
N ASN A 93 14.48 4.98 14.22
CA ASN A 93 14.68 5.96 15.30
C ASN A 93 14.60 5.34 16.71
N TYR A 94 13.96 4.17 16.83
CA TYR A 94 13.71 3.48 18.11
C TYR A 94 14.40 2.11 18.20
N GLU A 95 14.69 1.47 17.06
CA GLU A 95 15.35 0.17 16.98
C GLU A 95 16.41 0.20 15.86
N LEU A 96 17.68 0.32 16.25
CA LEU A 96 18.79 0.54 15.32
C LEU A 96 18.95 -0.53 14.24
N SER A 97 18.55 -1.78 14.50
CA SER A 97 18.63 -2.84 13.47
C SER A 97 17.74 -2.58 12.26
N PHE A 98 16.73 -1.71 12.37
CA PHE A 98 15.89 -1.34 11.24
C PHE A 98 16.59 -0.44 10.24
N LYS A 99 17.76 0.15 10.56
CA LYS A 99 18.56 0.87 9.57
C LYS A 99 19.03 -0.04 8.44
N SER A 100 19.60 -1.20 8.76
CA SER A 100 20.01 -2.15 7.72
C SER A 100 18.83 -2.83 7.03
N ILE A 101 17.71 -3.03 7.74
CA ILE A 101 16.46 -3.52 7.13
C ILE A 101 15.95 -2.51 6.11
N TYR A 102 15.95 -1.22 6.42
CA TYR A 102 15.58 -0.15 5.51
C TYR A 102 16.45 -0.17 4.24
N GLU A 103 17.77 -0.24 4.36
CA GLU A 103 18.66 -0.26 3.18
C GLU A 103 18.39 -1.48 2.28
N ASN A 104 18.21 -2.66 2.89
CA ASN A 104 17.88 -3.87 2.14
C ASN A 104 16.49 -3.78 1.49
N SER A 105 15.51 -3.25 2.20
CA SER A 105 14.15 -3.02 1.70
C SER A 105 14.13 -2.05 0.52
N ARG A 106 14.88 -0.94 0.63
CA ARG A 106 15.05 0.03 -0.44
C ARG A 106 15.71 -0.59 -1.66
N TRP A 107 16.78 -1.37 -1.44
CA TRP A 107 17.45 -2.11 -2.51
C TRP A 107 16.50 -3.06 -3.25
N VAL A 108 15.63 -3.79 -2.54
CA VAL A 108 14.62 -4.69 -3.15
C VAL A 108 13.61 -3.90 -3.99
N LEU A 109 13.17 -2.73 -3.53
CA LEU A 109 12.22 -1.91 -4.29
C LEU A 109 12.84 -1.32 -5.56
N GLU A 110 13.99 -0.65 -5.43
CA GLU A 110 14.66 0.02 -6.54
C GLU A 110 15.10 -0.98 -7.62
N ASN A 111 15.62 -2.15 -7.23
CA ASN A 111 16.03 -3.21 -8.17
C ASN A 111 14.84 -4.05 -8.69
N GLY A 112 13.65 -3.90 -8.10
CA GLY A 112 12.43 -4.50 -8.60
C GLY A 112 11.83 -3.76 -9.79
N LYS A 113 12.35 -2.58 -10.14
CA LYS A 113 11.93 -1.83 -11.31
C LYS A 113 12.16 -2.65 -12.59
N ILE A 114 11.12 -2.81 -13.40
CA ILE A 114 11.24 -3.47 -14.70
C ILE A 114 11.78 -2.44 -15.69
N GLU A 115 12.98 -2.69 -16.21
CA GLU A 115 13.69 -1.84 -17.16
C GLU A 115 12.83 -1.54 -18.40
N GLY A 116 12.84 -0.28 -18.85
CA GLY A 116 12.13 0.17 -20.05
C GLY A 116 10.60 0.26 -19.94
N THR A 117 10.02 -0.04 -18.77
CA THR A 117 8.57 0.05 -18.51
C THR A 117 8.31 1.02 -17.37
N PRO A 118 7.06 1.40 -17.03
CA PRO A 118 6.75 2.12 -15.79
C PRO A 118 6.62 1.22 -14.55
N PHE A 119 6.70 -0.10 -14.70
CA PHE A 119 6.25 -1.04 -13.67
C PHE A 119 7.38 -1.63 -12.82
N PHE A 120 6.97 -2.30 -11.74
CA PHE A 120 7.78 -3.05 -10.80
C PHE A 120 7.35 -4.52 -10.76
N ARG A 121 8.29 -5.38 -10.40
CA ARG A 121 8.06 -6.80 -10.12
C ARG A 121 7.21 -6.98 -8.87
N ASN A 122 6.45 -8.07 -8.79
CA ASN A 122 5.58 -8.30 -7.63
C ASN A 122 6.35 -8.83 -6.42
N LYS A 123 7.27 -9.77 -6.65
CA LYS A 123 7.94 -10.51 -5.57
C LYS A 123 9.44 -10.64 -5.79
N TYR A 124 10.17 -10.72 -4.69
CA TYR A 124 11.57 -11.13 -4.62
C TYR A 124 11.71 -12.40 -3.78
N ASN A 125 12.43 -13.39 -4.30
CA ASN A 125 12.68 -14.64 -3.59
C ASN A 125 14.08 -14.63 -2.96
N LEU A 126 14.14 -14.72 -1.63
CA LEU A 126 15.41 -14.66 -0.89
C LEU A 126 16.33 -15.85 -1.14
N ARG A 127 15.77 -17.02 -1.50
CA ARG A 127 16.55 -18.24 -1.75
C ARG A 127 17.20 -18.20 -3.12
N THR A 128 16.43 -17.87 -4.16
CA THR A 128 16.96 -17.81 -5.54
C THR A 128 17.61 -16.48 -5.88
N LYS A 129 17.40 -15.44 -5.04
CA LYS A 129 17.83 -14.06 -5.26
C LYS A 129 17.29 -13.48 -6.58
N GLN A 130 16.09 -13.90 -6.97
CA GLN A 130 15.45 -13.49 -8.20
C GLN A 130 14.10 -12.83 -7.93
N TYR A 131 13.77 -11.86 -8.77
CA TYR A 131 12.42 -11.35 -8.86
C TYR A 131 11.52 -12.34 -9.62
N SER A 132 10.21 -12.25 -9.38
CA SER A 132 9.22 -12.99 -10.15
C SER A 132 9.25 -12.62 -11.63
N GLY A 133 8.92 -13.60 -12.50
CA GLY A 133 8.94 -13.46 -13.95
C GLY A 133 7.54 -13.31 -14.54
N GLU A 134 6.79 -12.30 -14.13
CA GLU A 134 5.44 -12.08 -14.66
C GLU A 134 5.47 -11.52 -16.09
N TYR A 135 4.39 -11.79 -16.83
CA TYR A 135 4.08 -11.16 -18.12
C TYR A 135 3.10 -9.98 -17.98
N LYS A 136 2.40 -9.92 -16.84
CA LYS A 136 1.41 -8.91 -16.48
C LYS A 136 1.73 -8.36 -15.10
N VAL A 137 1.43 -7.09 -14.88
CA VAL A 137 1.52 -6.46 -13.57
C VAL A 137 0.13 -6.24 -12.98
N ASP A 138 0.03 -6.34 -11.67
CA ASP A 138 -1.13 -5.86 -10.90
C ASP A 138 -0.92 -4.38 -10.59
N MET A 139 -1.87 -3.55 -11.01
CA MET A 139 -1.77 -2.10 -10.89
C MET A 139 -1.91 -1.63 -9.44
N LEU A 140 -2.70 -2.30 -8.60
CA LEU A 140 -2.80 -1.96 -7.18
C LEU A 140 -1.46 -2.20 -6.48
N GLN A 141 -0.82 -3.34 -6.73
CA GLN A 141 0.50 -3.64 -6.15
C GLN A 141 1.55 -2.61 -6.58
N ASN A 142 1.55 -2.24 -7.86
CA ASN A 142 2.45 -1.20 -8.39
C ASN A 142 2.18 0.18 -7.78
N ALA A 143 0.91 0.57 -7.65
CA ALA A 143 0.54 1.83 -7.04
C ALA A 143 0.99 1.91 -5.58
N ILE A 144 0.87 0.83 -4.81
CA ILE A 144 1.35 0.76 -3.41
C ILE A 144 2.88 0.86 -3.35
N VAL A 145 3.60 0.17 -4.24
CA VAL A 145 5.07 0.29 -4.33
C VAL A 145 5.49 1.74 -4.58
N VAL A 146 4.86 2.40 -5.55
CA VAL A 146 5.18 3.80 -5.88
C VAL A 146 4.76 4.75 -4.75
N GLU A 147 3.67 4.47 -4.04
CA GLU A 147 3.29 5.22 -2.83
C GLU A 147 4.38 5.15 -1.76
N HIS A 148 4.84 3.95 -1.39
CA HIS A 148 5.88 3.78 -0.37
C HIS A 148 7.24 4.36 -0.77
N LEU A 149 7.58 4.35 -2.06
CA LEU A 149 8.76 5.05 -2.58
C LEU A 149 8.60 6.58 -2.49
N ALA A 150 7.44 7.10 -2.88
CA ALA A 150 7.16 8.54 -2.87
C ALA A 150 7.08 9.12 -1.45
N GLU A 151 6.58 8.35 -0.47
CA GLU A 151 6.63 8.66 0.97
C GLU A 151 8.06 8.94 1.46
N ASP A 152 9.05 8.34 0.82
CA ASP A 152 10.48 8.47 1.13
C ASP A 152 11.22 9.37 0.12
N ASN A 153 10.48 10.16 -0.67
CA ASN A 153 10.99 11.08 -1.71
C ASN A 153 11.75 10.42 -2.87
N ILE A 154 11.43 9.15 -3.16
CA ILE A 154 11.96 8.43 -4.32
C ILE A 154 10.89 8.43 -5.42
N PHE A 155 11.17 9.11 -6.54
CA PHE A 155 10.17 9.39 -7.57
C PHE A 155 10.48 8.69 -8.90
N TYR A 156 9.44 8.11 -9.51
CA TYR A 156 9.44 7.42 -10.79
C TYR A 156 8.47 8.12 -11.75
N MET A 157 8.99 9.09 -12.49
CA MET A 157 8.19 9.96 -13.37
C MET A 157 7.56 9.21 -14.56
N ASP A 158 8.16 8.12 -15.00
CA ASP A 158 7.63 7.23 -16.04
C ASP A 158 6.30 6.59 -15.61
N PHE A 159 6.19 6.16 -14.34
CA PHE A 159 4.95 5.64 -13.79
C PHE A 159 3.84 6.68 -13.77
N ILE A 160 4.10 7.88 -13.26
CA ILE A 160 3.07 8.94 -13.19
C ILE A 160 2.64 9.41 -14.57
N LYS A 161 3.57 9.56 -15.51
CA LYS A 161 3.24 9.88 -16.90
C LYS A 161 2.39 8.80 -17.55
N PHE A 162 2.66 7.53 -17.25
CA PHE A 162 1.86 6.41 -17.71
C PHE A 162 0.43 6.49 -17.17
N ILE A 163 0.26 6.66 -15.85
CA ILE A 163 -1.06 6.77 -15.20
C ILE A 163 -1.85 7.97 -15.75
N LYS A 164 -1.21 9.14 -15.88
CA LYS A 164 -1.83 10.33 -16.45
C LYS A 164 -2.29 10.10 -17.90
N SER A 165 -1.44 9.49 -18.73
CA SER A 165 -1.81 9.14 -20.09
C SER A 165 -2.96 8.13 -20.18
N GLU A 166 -3.03 7.15 -19.27
CA GLU A 166 -4.14 6.18 -19.25
C GLU A 166 -5.47 6.87 -18.95
N ILE A 167 -5.51 7.71 -17.91
CA ILE A 167 -6.74 8.39 -17.52
C ILE A 167 -7.16 9.46 -18.56
N GLU A 168 -6.22 10.21 -19.15
CA GLU A 168 -6.50 11.22 -20.17
C GLU A 168 -6.99 10.61 -21.49
N LYS A 169 -6.34 9.55 -21.98
CA LYS A 169 -6.64 9.00 -23.31
C LYS A 169 -7.74 7.95 -23.29
N LYS A 170 -7.87 7.20 -22.21
CA LYS A 170 -8.81 6.07 -22.11
C LYS A 170 -9.92 6.29 -21.10
N GLY A 171 -9.80 7.29 -20.24
CA GLY A 171 -10.78 7.58 -19.19
C GLY A 171 -10.77 6.57 -18.03
N ALA A 172 -9.80 5.65 -17.99
CA ALA A 172 -9.70 4.62 -16.95
C ALA A 172 -8.25 4.13 -16.77
N VAL A 173 -7.97 3.66 -15.55
CA VAL A 173 -6.78 2.86 -15.22
C VAL A 173 -7.26 1.48 -14.79
N TYR A 174 -6.79 0.43 -15.47
CA TYR A 174 -7.27 -0.93 -15.28
C TYR A 174 -6.44 -1.72 -14.27
N SER A 175 -6.98 -2.84 -13.80
CA SER A 175 -6.37 -3.67 -12.75
C SER A 175 -5.06 -4.34 -13.16
N GLU A 176 -4.90 -4.63 -14.45
CA GLU A 176 -3.74 -5.37 -14.96
C GLU A 176 -3.25 -4.82 -16.29
N TYR A 177 -1.94 -4.86 -16.50
CA TYR A 177 -1.28 -4.43 -17.73
C TYR A 177 -0.23 -5.44 -18.19
N TYR A 178 -0.16 -5.69 -19.50
CA TYR A 178 0.94 -6.47 -20.08
C TYR A 178 2.24 -5.66 -20.03
N ILE A 179 3.31 -6.29 -19.56
CA ILE A 179 4.62 -5.63 -19.44
C ILE A 179 5.20 -5.31 -20.82
N ARG A 180 5.00 -6.21 -21.80
CA ARG A 180 5.61 -6.12 -23.14
C ARG A 180 5.17 -4.90 -23.94
N ASP A 181 3.89 -4.56 -23.90
CA ASP A 181 3.28 -3.53 -24.77
C ASP A 181 2.46 -2.49 -24.00
N LEU A 182 2.47 -2.55 -22.67
CA LEU A 182 1.79 -1.63 -21.75
C LEU A 182 0.27 -1.53 -22.00
N LYS A 183 -0.33 -2.53 -22.66
CA LYS A 183 -1.77 -2.58 -22.91
C LYS A 183 -2.51 -3.15 -21.70
N PRO A 184 -3.75 -2.71 -21.44
CA PRO A 184 -4.59 -3.32 -20.43
C PRO A 184 -4.77 -4.82 -20.70
N ALA A 185 -4.50 -5.64 -19.68
CA ALA A 185 -4.75 -7.07 -19.72
C ALA A 185 -6.15 -7.44 -19.19
N SER A 186 -6.85 -6.46 -18.62
CA SER A 186 -8.20 -6.54 -18.08
C SER A 186 -8.95 -5.22 -18.34
N ARG A 187 -10.28 -5.25 -18.24
CA ARG A 187 -11.14 -4.04 -18.20
C ARG A 187 -11.70 -3.78 -16.80
N ILE A 188 -11.23 -4.52 -15.81
CA ILE A 188 -11.64 -4.35 -14.41
C ILE A 188 -10.96 -3.09 -13.86
N GLU A 189 -11.75 -2.28 -13.18
CA GLU A 189 -11.28 -1.13 -12.41
C GLU A 189 -11.44 -1.42 -10.93
N SER A 190 -10.70 -0.70 -10.08
CA SER A 190 -10.79 -0.85 -8.63
C SER A 190 -10.76 0.52 -7.97
N THR A 191 -11.63 0.69 -6.97
CA THR A 191 -11.63 1.86 -6.09
C THR A 191 -10.29 2.02 -5.38
N ALA A 192 -9.72 0.94 -4.84
CA ALA A 192 -8.41 1.00 -4.20
C ALA A 192 -7.29 1.43 -5.16
N ILE A 193 -7.34 1.05 -6.45
CA ILE A 193 -6.37 1.54 -7.44
C ILE A 193 -6.46 3.06 -7.57
N TYR A 194 -7.65 3.60 -7.81
CA TYR A 194 -7.82 5.04 -7.96
C TYR A 194 -7.48 5.81 -6.69
N ALA A 195 -7.91 5.30 -5.54
CA ALA A 195 -7.61 5.88 -4.25
C ALA A 195 -6.09 5.97 -4.02
N THR A 196 -5.36 4.87 -4.19
CA THR A 196 -3.91 4.82 -4.01
C THR A 196 -3.20 5.73 -5.01
N LEU A 197 -3.55 5.67 -6.29
CA LEU A 197 -2.95 6.55 -7.30
C LEU A 197 -3.21 8.04 -7.03
N ALA A 198 -4.38 8.39 -6.48
CA ALA A 198 -4.66 9.77 -6.10
C ALA A 198 -3.72 10.22 -4.97
N ARG A 199 -3.51 9.38 -3.94
CA ARG A 199 -2.53 9.66 -2.89
C ARG A 199 -1.11 9.82 -3.45
N VAL A 200 -0.72 8.94 -4.37
CA VAL A 200 0.54 9.05 -5.10
C VAL A 200 0.65 10.41 -5.81
N ALA A 201 -0.37 10.82 -6.58
CA ALA A 201 -0.34 12.09 -7.32
C ALA A 201 -0.05 13.31 -6.42
N LEU A 202 -0.52 13.29 -5.17
CA LEU A 202 -0.23 14.35 -4.19
C LEU A 202 1.26 14.42 -3.80
N TYR A 203 1.95 13.28 -3.67
CA TYR A 203 3.41 13.29 -3.44
C TYR A 203 4.18 13.91 -4.60
N TYR A 204 3.68 13.73 -5.83
CA TYR A 204 4.23 14.34 -7.05
C TYR A 204 3.74 15.77 -7.29
N ARG A 205 2.86 16.29 -6.41
CA ARG A 205 2.23 17.61 -6.54
C ARG A 205 1.46 17.79 -7.85
N ASP A 206 0.94 16.70 -8.43
CA ASP A 206 0.11 16.72 -9.65
C ASP A 206 -1.38 16.75 -9.25
N VAL A 207 -1.87 17.96 -8.94
CA VAL A 207 -3.25 18.18 -8.48
C VAL A 207 -4.26 17.85 -9.59
N ASP A 208 -3.91 18.06 -10.86
CA ASP A 208 -4.77 17.69 -11.99
C ASP A 208 -4.98 16.18 -12.03
N LEU A 209 -3.90 15.40 -11.94
CA LEU A 209 -3.98 13.95 -11.91
C LEU A 209 -4.76 13.46 -10.69
N TYR A 210 -4.54 14.07 -9.52
CA TYR A 210 -5.31 13.78 -8.31
C TYR A 210 -6.82 13.93 -8.58
N ASN A 211 -7.23 15.09 -9.12
CA ASN A 211 -8.63 15.38 -9.41
C ASN A 211 -9.24 14.41 -10.43
N MET A 212 -8.50 14.06 -11.49
CA MET A 212 -8.95 13.08 -12.47
C MET A 212 -9.21 11.70 -11.85
N LEU A 213 -8.29 11.25 -10.99
CA LEU A 213 -8.40 9.94 -10.31
C LEU A 213 -9.53 9.93 -9.27
N ILE A 214 -9.68 10.98 -8.47
CA ILE A 214 -10.79 11.12 -7.51
C ILE A 214 -12.14 11.16 -8.23
N ASN A 215 -12.25 11.95 -9.31
CA ASN A 215 -13.47 12.02 -10.09
C ASN A 215 -13.84 10.67 -10.71
N ARG A 216 -12.86 9.90 -11.17
CA ARG A 216 -13.10 8.54 -11.67
C ARG A 216 -13.51 7.59 -10.55
N MET A 217 -12.83 7.64 -9.40
CA MET A 217 -13.18 6.86 -8.21
C MET A 217 -14.63 7.11 -7.79
N LEU A 218 -15.04 8.37 -7.61
CA LEU A 218 -16.38 8.76 -7.17
C LEU A 218 -17.50 8.34 -8.16
N LYS A 219 -17.18 8.01 -9.41
CA LYS A 219 -18.14 7.38 -10.33
C LYS A 219 -18.45 5.93 -9.99
N LEU A 220 -17.58 5.26 -9.22
CA LEU A 220 -17.77 3.88 -8.73
C LEU A 220 -18.55 3.83 -7.41
N GLN A 221 -18.83 4.97 -6.78
CA GLN A 221 -19.59 5.03 -5.52
C GLN A 221 -21.08 4.74 -5.76
N CYS A 222 -21.70 3.96 -4.87
CA CYS A 222 -23.15 3.76 -4.88
C CYS A 222 -23.85 5.07 -4.48
N LYS A 223 -24.58 5.68 -5.44
CA LYS A 223 -25.29 6.96 -5.25
C LYS A 223 -26.80 6.80 -5.04
N ASN A 224 -27.33 5.58 -5.12
CA ASN A 224 -28.73 5.32 -4.85
C ASN A 224 -29.02 5.43 -3.35
N ARG A 225 -29.76 6.48 -2.95
CA ARG A 225 -30.12 6.74 -1.55
C ARG A 225 -31.00 5.66 -0.91
N LEU A 226 -31.64 4.81 -1.72
CA LEU A 226 -32.45 3.68 -1.27
C LEU A 226 -31.62 2.41 -1.08
N SER A 227 -30.36 2.38 -1.54
CA SER A 227 -29.49 1.22 -1.39
C SER A 227 -29.02 1.07 0.06
N PRO A 228 -29.01 -0.14 0.62
CA PRO A 228 -28.37 -0.41 1.91
C PRO A 228 -26.89 -0.03 1.97
N ILE A 229 -26.22 0.03 0.81
CA ILE A 229 -24.81 0.41 0.68
C ILE A 229 -24.62 1.83 0.11
N TYR A 230 -25.62 2.71 0.24
CA TYR A 230 -25.51 4.11 -0.17
C TYR A 230 -24.24 4.78 0.39
N GLY A 231 -23.47 5.41 -0.49
CA GLY A 231 -22.21 6.07 -0.14
C GLY A 231 -20.99 5.13 -0.10
N ALA A 232 -21.18 3.81 -0.11
CA ALA A 232 -20.09 2.85 -0.20
C ALA A 232 -19.61 2.67 -1.64
N PHE A 233 -18.41 2.12 -1.78
CA PHE A 233 -17.89 1.55 -3.02
C PHE A 233 -18.11 0.04 -2.99
N GLY A 234 -18.97 -0.45 -3.89
CA GLY A 234 -19.38 -1.84 -3.92
C GLY A 234 -20.38 -2.12 -5.03
N ASN A 235 -20.77 -3.37 -5.17
CA ASN A 235 -21.76 -3.80 -6.15
C ASN A 235 -23.16 -3.76 -5.52
N GLU A 236 -23.97 -2.82 -5.99
CA GLU A 236 -25.34 -2.61 -5.50
C GLU A 236 -26.26 -3.81 -5.77
N ALA A 237 -26.03 -4.56 -6.85
CA ALA A 237 -26.90 -5.68 -7.23
C ALA A 237 -26.84 -6.85 -6.24
N ASN A 238 -25.71 -7.04 -5.56
CA ASN A 238 -25.53 -8.10 -4.58
C ASN A 238 -25.08 -7.58 -3.20
N LEU A 239 -25.14 -6.26 -2.99
CA LEU A 239 -24.74 -5.56 -1.76
C LEU A 239 -23.32 -5.90 -1.28
N TYR A 240 -22.44 -6.31 -2.21
CA TYR A 240 -21.10 -6.74 -1.88
C TYR A 240 -20.13 -5.57 -1.92
N ALA A 241 -19.44 -5.33 -0.80
CA ALA A 241 -18.44 -4.28 -0.66
C ALA A 241 -17.18 -4.82 0.02
N HIS A 242 -16.02 -4.40 -0.46
CA HIS A 242 -14.75 -4.70 0.19
C HIS A 242 -14.36 -3.57 1.14
N SER A 243 -14.04 -3.91 2.39
CA SER A 243 -13.56 -2.95 3.38
C SER A 243 -12.29 -2.22 2.89
N PHE A 244 -11.38 -2.95 2.24
CA PHE A 244 -10.14 -2.39 1.70
C PHE A 244 -10.39 -1.25 0.70
N ASP A 245 -11.30 -1.42 -0.26
CA ASP A 245 -11.66 -0.38 -1.23
C ASP A 245 -12.22 0.86 -0.54
N ASN A 246 -13.16 0.67 0.39
CA ASN A 246 -13.84 1.76 1.08
C ASN A 246 -12.89 2.54 2.01
N LEU A 247 -12.03 1.84 2.76
CA LEU A 247 -11.04 2.47 3.62
C LEU A 247 -9.99 3.25 2.82
N ASN A 248 -9.54 2.71 1.68
CA ASN A 248 -8.62 3.42 0.80
C ASN A 248 -9.25 4.68 0.20
N ALA A 249 -10.51 4.60 -0.24
CA ALA A 249 -11.23 5.76 -0.74
C ALA A 249 -11.37 6.85 0.34
N LEU A 250 -11.68 6.46 1.58
CA LEU A 250 -11.75 7.40 2.70
C LEU A 250 -10.42 8.14 2.94
N LEU A 251 -9.29 7.42 2.89
CA LEU A 251 -7.96 8.02 3.01
C LEU A 251 -7.67 9.02 1.87
N ALA A 252 -8.00 8.66 0.63
CA ALA A 252 -7.78 9.52 -0.53
C ALA A 252 -8.63 10.80 -0.48
N LEU A 253 -9.89 10.70 -0.06
CA LEU A 253 -10.81 11.83 0.10
C LEU A 253 -10.38 12.76 1.24
N ARG A 254 -9.90 12.21 2.36
CA ARG A 254 -9.40 13.01 3.49
C ARG A 254 -8.23 13.91 3.08
N MET A 255 -7.30 13.40 2.27
CA MET A 255 -6.09 14.17 1.92
C MET A 255 -6.35 15.29 0.92
N GLY A 256 -7.35 15.18 0.04
CA GLY A 256 -7.75 16.26 -0.86
C GLY A 256 -8.20 17.52 -0.12
N GLY A 257 -8.90 17.34 1.01
CA GLY A 257 -9.32 18.46 1.85
C GLY A 257 -8.16 19.31 2.37
N CYS A 258 -6.94 18.76 2.50
CA CYS A 258 -5.77 19.52 2.94
C CYS A 258 -5.11 20.34 1.82
N TYR A 259 -5.32 19.97 0.54
CA TYR A 259 -4.77 20.69 -0.61
C TYR A 259 -5.72 21.76 -1.16
N ILE A 260 -7.04 21.50 -1.12
CA ILE A 260 -8.05 22.48 -1.59
C ILE A 260 -8.07 23.73 -0.68
N VAL A 261 -7.84 23.59 0.63
CA VAL A 261 -7.82 24.72 1.58
C VAL A 261 -6.62 25.68 1.36
N LYS A 262 -5.61 25.30 0.56
CA LYS A 262 -4.48 26.18 0.24
C LYS A 262 -4.73 27.10 -0.96
N GLU A 263 -5.75 26.85 -1.79
CA GLU A 263 -6.05 27.71 -2.94
C GLU A 263 -7.06 28.83 -2.61
N ASP A 264 -7.84 28.71 -1.54
CA ASP A 264 -8.83 29.72 -1.13
C ASP A 264 -8.25 30.86 -0.24
N ASN A 265 -6.93 30.99 -0.15
CA ASN A 265 -6.25 32.00 0.70
C ASN A 265 -5.23 32.88 -0.06
N ASN A 266 -5.35 33.04 -1.38
CA ASN A 266 -4.58 34.04 -2.15
C ASN A 266 -5.49 35.03 -2.86
#